data_AF-A0A6J5TJB5-F1
#
_entry.id   AF-A0A6J5TJB5-F1
#
_cell.length_a   1.000
_cell.length_b   1.000
_cell.length_c   1.000
_cell.angle_alpha   90.00
_cell.angle_beta   90.00
_cell.angle_gamma   90.00
#
_symmetry.space_group_name_H-M   'P 1'
#
loop_
_entity.id
_entity.type
_entity.pdbx_description
1 polymer ?
#
loop_
_entity_poly.entity_id
_entity_poly.type
_entity_poly.pdbx_seq_one_letter_code
_entity_poly.pdbx_strand_id
1 'polypeptide(L)' 'MVVVDNKCPMCPIIDIHLKCGSFPQALVNPRLLKVIGVDDCVINSGLPLAPLQTFSFNYSHQKYLMYPKIWSFQCE' A
#
# COMPACT_ATOMS: atom_id res chain seq x y z
N MET A 1 -11.53 -4.25 2.66
CA MET A 1 -11.15 -3.44 1.47
C MET A 1 -10.21 -2.33 1.92
N VAL A 2 -9.10 -2.13 1.20
CA VAL A 2 -8.17 -1.02 1.43
C VAL A 2 -8.19 -0.13 0.20
N VAL A 3 -8.28 1.18 0.40
CA VAL A 3 -8.36 2.18 -0.65
C VAL A 3 -7.30 3.23 -0.39
N VAL A 4 -6.49 3.51 -1.40
CA VAL A 4 -5.46 4.56 -1.40
C VAL A 4 -5.78 5.49 -2.54
N ASP A 5 -5.98 6.76 -2.21
CA ASP A 5 -6.47 7.77 -3.13
C ASP A 5 -5.39 8.83 -3.35
N ASN A 6 -4.83 8.90 -4.56
CA ASN A 6 -3.90 9.97 -4.90
C ASN A 6 -4.70 11.24 -5.21
N LYS A 7 -4.80 12.14 -4.23
CA LYS A 7 -5.49 13.43 -4.41
C LYS A 7 -4.63 14.48 -5.12
N CYS A 8 -3.38 14.19 -5.46
CA CYS A 8 -2.53 15.12 -6.19
C CYS A 8 -2.95 15.16 -7.67
N PRO A 9 -3.22 16.36 -8.23
CA PRO A 9 -3.70 16.50 -9.60
C PRO A 9 -2.60 16.42 -10.66
N MET A 10 -1.33 16.59 -10.28
CA MET A 10 -0.20 16.67 -11.23
C MET A 10 0.99 15.78 -10.84
N CYS A 11 1.02 15.25 -9.62
CA CYS A 11 2.16 14.50 -9.11
C CYS A 11 1.83 13.00 -9.04
N PRO A 12 2.59 12.13 -9.72
CA PRO A 12 2.60 10.72 -9.37
C PRO A 12 3.17 10.55 -7.96
N ILE A 13 2.48 9.77 -7.14
CA ILE A 13 3.01 9.37 -5.82
C ILE A 13 3.67 7.99 -5.95
N ILE A 14 4.90 7.88 -5.45
CA ILE A 14 5.71 6.65 -5.46
C ILE A 14 6.01 6.23 -4.03
N ASP A 15 6.48 4.99 -3.91
CA ASP A 15 6.98 4.41 -2.67
C ASP A 15 6.04 4.65 -1.48
N ILE A 16 4.77 4.30 -1.66
CA ILE A 16 3.75 4.52 -0.64
C ILE A 16 3.87 3.38 0.36
N HIS A 17 4.44 3.71 1.51
CA HIS A 17 4.56 2.78 2.60
C HIS A 17 3.37 2.84 3.55
N LEU A 18 2.96 1.66 3.98
CA LEU A 18 1.90 1.39 4.92
C LEU A 18 2.45 0.59 6.10
N LYS A 19 1.98 0.94 7.29
CA LYS A 19 2.16 0.10 8.47
C LYS A 19 1.29 -1.14 8.37
N CYS A 20 1.92 -2.31 8.36
CA CYS A 20 1.25 -3.60 8.18
C CYS A 20 1.47 -4.58 9.34
N GLY A 21 2.17 -4.17 10.42
CA GLY A 21 2.50 -4.99 11.56
C GLY A 21 3.21 -6.28 11.18
N SER A 22 2.63 -7.41 11.59
CA SER A 22 3.11 -8.76 11.32
C SER A 22 2.42 -9.41 10.12
N PHE A 23 1.98 -8.62 9.14
CA PHE A 23 1.29 -9.14 7.96
C PHE A 23 2.25 -9.99 7.10
N PRO A 24 1.97 -11.28 6.86
CA PRO A 24 2.81 -12.12 6.02
C PRO A 24 2.61 -11.82 4.54
N GLN A 25 3.71 -11.67 3.81
CA GLN A 25 3.69 -11.44 2.36
C GLN A 25 2.95 -12.53 1.57
N ALA A 26 2.92 -13.76 2.08
CA ALA A 26 2.23 -14.89 1.42
C ALA A 26 0.70 -14.75 1.38
N LEU A 27 0.10 -13.85 2.17
CA LEU A 27 -1.36 -13.69 2.24
C LEU A 27 -1.93 -12.71 1.23
N VAL A 28 -1.07 -11.97 0.52
CA VAL A 28 -1.46 -10.96 -0.46
C VAL A 28 -0.59 -11.08 -1.70
N ASN A 29 -1.11 -10.69 -2.85
CA ASN A 29 -0.30 -10.69 -4.06
C ASN A 29 0.83 -9.64 -3.94
N PRO A 30 2.11 -10.00 -4.20
CA PRO A 30 3.25 -9.06 -4.17
C PRO A 30 3.11 -7.86 -5.11
N ARG A 31 2.25 -7.95 -6.12
CA ARG A 31 1.91 -6.83 -7.01
C ARG A 31 0.98 -5.81 -6.34
N LEU A 32 0.17 -6.26 -5.37
CA LEU A 32 -0.78 -5.40 -4.65
C LEU A 32 -0.15 -4.80 -3.40
N LEU A 33 0.53 -5.64 -2.62
CA LEU A 33 1.20 -5.24 -1.39
C LEU A 33 2.48 -6.06 -1.22
N LYS A 34 3.56 -5.37 -0.90
CA LYS A 34 4.90 -5.94 -0.74
C LYS A 34 5.45 -5.62 0.64
N VAL A 35 5.56 -6.61 1.50
CA VAL A 35 6.23 -6.49 2.80
C VAL A 35 7.72 -6.26 2.55
N ILE A 36 8.25 -5.15 3.05
CA ILE A 36 9.68 -4.80 2.97
C ILE A 36 10.36 -4.99 4.33
N GLY A 37 9.62 -4.82 5.42
CA GLY A 37 10.15 -5.00 6.77
C GLY A 37 9.05 -5.30 7.79
N VAL A 38 9.46 -5.38 9.05
CA VAL A 38 8.52 -5.49 10.18
C VAL A 38 7.74 -4.18 10.28
N ASP A 39 6.41 -4.27 10.26
CA ASP A 39 5.52 -3.11 10.24
C ASP A 39 5.70 -2.19 9.02
N ASP A 40 6.36 -2.64 7.95
CA ASP A 40 6.61 -1.84 6.75
C ASP A 40 6.27 -2.60 5.46
N CYS A 41 5.26 -2.09 4.75
CA CYS A 41 4.75 -2.67 3.53
C CYS A 41 4.50 -1.59 2.48
N VAL A 42 4.87 -1.86 1.23
CA VAL A 42 4.68 -0.95 0.12
C VAL A 42 3.54 -1.44 -0.77
N ILE A 43 2.62 -0.54 -1.16
CA ILE A 43 1.54 -0.89 -2.10
C ILE A 43 2.00 -0.85 -3.54
N ASN A 44 1.23 -1.50 -4.43
CA ASN A 44 1.48 -1.47 -5.87
C ASN A 44 2.92 -1.89 -6.22
N SER A 45 3.56 -2.71 -5.37
CA SER A 45 4.99 -3.08 -5.47
C SER A 45 5.99 -1.91 -5.45
N GLY A 46 5.57 -0.72 -5.00
CA GLY A 46 6.37 0.51 -5.04
C GLY A 46 6.25 1.29 -6.34
N LEU A 47 5.39 0.85 -7.26
CA LEU A 47 5.17 1.52 -8.53
C LEU A 47 4.37 2.82 -8.36
N PRO A 48 4.65 3.85 -9.19
CA PRO A 48 3.93 5.11 -9.19
C PRO A 48 2.44 4.92 -9.35
N LEU A 49 1.71 5.69 -8.58
CA LEU A 49 0.27 5.93 -8.72
C LEU A 49 0.08 7.25 -9.42
N ALA A 50 -0.56 7.20 -10.60
CA ALA A 50 -0.76 8.38 -11.42
C ALA A 50 -1.57 9.46 -10.68
N PRO A 51 -1.51 10.72 -11.12
CA PRO A 51 -2.31 11.79 -10.54
C PRO A 51 -3.80 11.42 -10.58
N LEU A 52 -4.53 11.71 -9.49
CA LEU A 52 -5.96 11.40 -9.36
C LEU A 52 -6.31 9.90 -9.47
N GLN A 53 -5.33 9.01 -9.36
CA GLN A 53 -5.57 7.57 -9.43
C GLN A 53 -5.92 7.01 -8.05
N THR A 54 -6.97 6.19 -8.01
CA THR A 54 -7.34 5.42 -6.82
C THR A 54 -6.84 3.98 -6.98
N PHE A 55 -6.04 3.52 -6.00
CA PHE A 55 -5.64 2.13 -5.87
C PHE A 55 -6.49 1.45 -4.80
N SER A 56 -7.13 0.34 -5.14
CA SER A 56 -7.86 -0.43 -4.15
C SER A 56 -7.58 -1.91 -4.30
N PHE A 57 -7.50 -2.59 -3.17
CA PHE A 57 -7.40 -4.05 -3.13
C PHE A 57 -8.20 -4.60 -1.97
N ASN A 58 -8.72 -5.81 -2.19
CA ASN A 58 -9.40 -6.55 -1.15
C ASN A 58 -8.42 -7.51 -0.47
N TYR A 59 -8.29 -7.35 0.84
CA TYR A 59 -7.72 -8.36 1.72
C TYR A 59 -8.83 -8.77 2.70
N SER A 60 -8.97 -10.07 2.92
CA SER A 60 -9.97 -10.65 3.81
C SER A 60 -9.29 -11.75 4.61
N HIS A 61 -8.59 -11.38 5.68
CA HIS A 61 -7.92 -12.35 6.56
C HIS A 61 -8.39 -12.15 8.00
N GLN A 62 -8.91 -13.20 8.63
CA GLN A 62 -9.47 -13.14 9.98
C GLN A 62 -8.41 -13.08 11.08
N LYS A 63 -7.26 -13.74 10.86
CA LYS A 63 -6.17 -13.85 11.85
C LYS A 63 -5.16 -12.69 11.78
N TYR A 64 -4.96 -12.13 10.60
CA TYR A 64 -3.99 -11.05 10.35
C TYR A 64 -4.78 -9.80 10.00
N LEU A 65 -5.28 -9.13 11.04
CA LEU A 65 -5.94 -7.84 10.91
C LEU A 65 -4.86 -6.82 10.51
N MET A 66 -5.00 -6.27 9.31
CA MET A 66 -4.12 -5.22 8.84
C MET A 66 -4.83 -3.88 9.08
N TYR A 67 -4.19 -2.99 9.82
CA TYR A 67 -4.63 -1.61 9.98
C TYR A 67 -3.72 -0.71 9.13
N PRO A 68 -3.92 -0.66 7.80
CA PRO A 68 -3.02 0.08 6.92
C PRO A 68 -3.07 1.56 7.28
N LYS A 69 -1.93 2.06 7.75
CA LYS A 69 -1.73 3.48 8.01
C LYS A 69 -0.59 3.96 7.12
N ILE A 70 -0.87 4.94 6.27
CA ILE A 70 0.16 5.60 5.47
C ILE A 70 1.16 6.24 6.44
N TRP A 71 2.45 5.92 6.27
CA TRP A 71 3.51 6.49 7.09
C TRP A 71 4.49 7.33 6.27
N SER A 72 4.74 6.95 5.02
CA SER A 72 5.53 7.72 4.07
C SER A 72 5.03 7.52 2.65
N PHE A 73 5.25 8.54 1.83
CA PHE A 73 5.10 8.51 0.38
C PHE A 73 6.00 9.60 -0.20
N GLN A 74 6.40 9.45 -1.46
CA GLN A 74 7.17 10.45 -2.18
C GLN A 74 6.36 10.94 -3.38
N CYS A 75 6.49 12.23 -3.70
CA CYS A 75 5.99 12.79 -4.95
C CYS A 75 7.16 12.89 -5.93
N GLU A 76 7.00 12.38 -7.14
CA GLU A 76 7.93 12.59 -8.25
C GLU A 76 7.43 13.72 -9.18
#